data_AF-A0A917Y4C5-F1
#
_entry.id   AF-A0A917Y4C5-F1
#
_cell.length_a   1.000
_cell.length_b   1.000
_cell.length_c   1.000
_cell.angle_alpha   90.00
_cell.angle_beta   90.00
_cell.angle_gamma   90.00
#
_symmetry.space_group_name_H-M   'P 1'
#
loop_
_entity.id
_entity.type
_entity.pdbx_description
1 polymer ?
#
loop_
_entity_poly.entity_id
_entity_poly.type
_entity_poly.pdbx_seq_one_letter_code
_entity_poly.pdbx_strand_id
1 'polypeptide(L)'
;MEPVIIVLTILMVLVFITLIKTLQVVPQASAAVVERFGRYTRTLNPGLNIVVPFIDSIRNRIDLREQVLLFPPQQVTTRDNLVVNIDMVIYYQVTDARAATYEVTSYIEAIEQLTVTKLRNIIGGMDLERSLTSRDEISAALCGVLDAATGKWGIRVNRVELKGMEPPTSIRESVEQRMRAYRDKRAPVPEAERVREPEALPAEAEKRAALIRAETEREVAAIMSGGKEAARTAPLSHPHTDFPLARQPLREGDPRRIDRYRLTARLGQGGMGTVYLGHSPGERLVAVKVIQRELAADPTFRRRFAREISAARKVGGFHTASVVDADADGNPPWLVTEYIPGPSLHDVLSRHGALPVRTIQTLAIGIAEALEGIHQCGIVHRDLKPGNIILSGTGPRVIDFGIARALDGTAITRTDHVVGTRGFLAPEQLTGAPVTFATDLYAFGMVLCHAAGAVPADGESLDSALGLLPSHLYGIVTRCLDHDPASRPTPAEVIEQLADRRSSDEDWLPPLVRTLVDLHEQPAESAG
;
A
#
# COMPACT_ATOMS: atom_id res chain seq x y z
N MET A 1 20.99 36.89 45.19
CA MET A 1 22.05 35.86 45.24
C MET A 1 23.33 36.51 44.76
N GLU A 2 24.42 36.39 45.51
CA GLU A 2 25.71 36.91 45.05
C GLU A 2 26.12 36.23 43.73
N PRO A 3 26.71 36.96 42.77
CA PRO A 3 27.10 36.41 41.46
C PRO A 3 28.02 35.18 41.58
N VAL A 4 28.80 35.09 42.66
CA VAL A 4 29.64 33.94 43.00
C VAL A 4 28.81 32.66 43.22
N ILE A 5 27.68 32.76 43.91
CA ILE A 5 26.79 31.62 44.20
C ILE A 5 26.17 31.08 42.90
N ILE A 6 25.83 31.98 41.96
CA ILE A 6 25.26 31.61 40.65
C ILE A 6 26.30 30.82 39.84
N VAL A 7 27.55 31.31 39.76
CA VAL A 7 28.63 30.62 39.04
C VAL A 7 28.93 29.26 39.64
N LEU A 8 28.99 29.15 40.97
CA LEU A 8 29.25 27.88 41.66
C LEU A 8 28.12 26.86 41.39
N THR A 9 26.87 27.32 41.38
CA THR A 9 25.71 26.48 41.09
C THR A 9 25.74 25.96 39.65
N ILE A 10 26.06 26.83 38.68
CA ILE A 10 26.20 26.44 37.26
C ILE A 10 27.32 25.41 37.09
N LEU A 11 28.47 25.62 37.73
CA LEU A 11 29.59 24.68 37.67
C LEU A 11 29.21 23.32 38.27
N MET A 12 28.53 23.31 39.41
CA MET A 12 28.07 22.07 40.05
C MET A 12 27.07 21.31 39.17
N VAL A 13 26.12 22.02 38.56
CA VAL A 13 25.17 21.43 37.59
C VAL A 13 25.89 20.88 36.37
N LEU A 14 26.87 21.62 35.83
CA LEU A 14 27.68 21.17 34.70
C LEU A 14 28.43 19.89 35.05
N VAL A 15 29.15 19.86 36.18
CA VAL A 15 29.87 18.66 36.66
C VAL A 15 28.91 17.48 36.83
N PHE A 16 27.73 17.70 37.41
CA PHE A 16 26.71 16.67 37.60
C PHE A 16 26.19 16.11 36.27
N ILE A 17 25.86 16.97 35.30
CA ILE A 17 25.44 16.56 33.94
C ILE A 17 26.56 15.76 33.26
N THR A 18 27.80 16.21 33.41
CA THR A 18 28.99 15.56 32.83
C THR A 18 29.17 14.16 33.41
N LEU A 19 29.03 14.00 34.72
CA LEU A 19 29.13 12.72 35.41
C LEU A 19 28.03 11.74 34.96
N ILE A 20 26.78 12.18 34.88
CA ILE A 20 25.65 11.36 34.42
C ILE A 20 25.85 10.93 32.96
N LYS A 21 26.28 11.84 32.08
CA LYS A 21 26.52 11.52 30.67
C LYS A 21 27.72 10.61 30.45
N THR A 22 28.66 10.57 31.40
CA THR A 22 29.86 9.72 31.34
C THR A 22 29.52 8.25 31.56
N LEU A 23 28.59 7.96 32.48
CA LEU A 23 28.20 6.59 32.82
C LEU A 23 27.00 6.15 31.98
N GLN A 24 27.27 5.33 30.96
CA GLN A 24 26.26 4.75 30.08
C GLN A 24 26.03 3.28 30.42
N VAL A 25 24.79 2.94 30.76
CA VAL A 25 24.39 1.54 30.98
C VAL A 25 23.82 0.99 29.68
N VAL A 26 24.45 -0.07 29.17
CA VAL A 26 23.96 -0.81 28.00
C VAL A 26 23.17 -2.03 28.50
N PRO A 27 21.89 -2.19 28.12
CA PRO A 27 21.09 -3.34 28.49
C PRO A 27 21.69 -4.68 28.02
N GLN A 28 21.26 -5.77 28.66
CA GLN A 28 21.59 -7.12 28.20
C GLN A 28 21.09 -7.36 26.78
N ALA A 29 21.84 -8.15 26.01
CA ALA A 29 21.56 -8.45 24.60
C ALA A 29 21.40 -7.19 23.72
N SER A 30 22.12 -6.12 24.05
CA SER A 30 22.20 -4.91 23.23
C SER A 30 23.66 -4.46 23.12
N ALA A 31 23.99 -3.82 22.00
CA ALA A 31 25.29 -3.19 21.78
C ALA A 31 25.09 -1.74 21.36
N ALA A 32 25.96 -0.84 21.83
CA ALA A 32 25.93 0.56 21.45
C ALA A 32 27.18 0.94 20.65
N VAL A 33 27.00 1.46 19.44
CA VAL A 33 28.10 1.89 18.58
C VAL A 33 28.48 3.32 18.93
N VAL A 34 29.74 3.53 19.33
CA VAL A 34 30.25 4.83 19.76
C VAL A 34 31.11 5.46 18.68
N GLU A 35 30.80 6.71 18.38
CA GLU A 35 31.56 7.58 17.51
C GLU A 35 32.25 8.68 18.30
N ARG A 36 33.48 9.02 17.91
CA ARG A 36 34.20 10.19 18.40
C ARG A 36 34.42 11.12 17.22
N PHE A 37 33.87 12.33 17.28
CA PHE A 37 33.90 13.29 16.16
C PHE A 37 33.43 12.68 14.82
N GLY A 38 32.40 11.84 14.84
CA GLY A 38 31.86 11.18 13.65
C GLY A 38 32.64 9.96 13.14
N ARG A 39 33.75 9.57 13.80
CA ARG A 39 34.50 8.35 13.48
C ARG A 39 34.18 7.23 14.47
N TYR A 40 33.91 6.02 13.96
CA TYR A 40 33.79 4.82 14.79
C TYR A 40 35.02 4.67 15.69
N THR A 41 34.79 4.47 16.99
CA THR A 41 35.87 4.23 17.97
C THR A 41 35.77 2.84 18.56
N ARG A 42 34.60 2.48 19.11
CA ARG A 42 34.36 1.16 19.72
C ARG A 42 32.88 0.85 19.83
N THR A 43 32.59 -0.42 20.08
CA THR A 43 31.24 -0.92 20.41
C THR A 43 31.19 -1.22 21.91
N LEU A 44 30.16 -0.72 22.60
CA LEU A 44 29.93 -0.97 24.02
C LEU A 44 29.11 -2.24 24.19
N ASN A 45 29.62 -3.15 25.01
CA ASN A 45 28.96 -4.39 25.39
C ASN A 45 27.99 -4.17 26.56
N PRO A 46 27.07 -5.12 26.84
CA PRO A 46 26.17 -5.05 27.99
C PRO A 46 26.89 -4.75 29.31
N GLY A 47 26.33 -3.84 30.10
CA GLY A 47 26.89 -3.42 31.39
C GLY A 47 27.20 -1.93 31.47
N LEU A 48 27.93 -1.55 32.51
CA LEU A 48 28.33 -0.17 32.77
C LEU A 48 29.54 0.19 31.91
N ASN A 49 29.37 1.21 31.07
CA ASN A 49 30.40 1.70 30.17
C ASN A 49 30.67 3.18 30.41
N ILE A 50 31.93 3.57 30.34
CA ILE A 50 32.37 4.97 30.50
C ILE A 50 32.57 5.57 29.12
N VAL A 51 31.83 6.63 28.77
CA VAL A 51 32.02 7.40 27.53
C VAL A 51 32.47 8.82 27.87
N VAL A 52 33.28 9.45 27.02
CA VAL A 52 33.70 10.84 27.26
C VAL A 52 32.58 11.78 26.81
N PRO A 53 31.88 12.46 27.72
CA PRO A 53 30.76 13.32 27.35
C PRO A 53 31.23 14.44 26.42
N PHE A 54 30.37 14.88 25.51
CA PHE A 54 30.61 15.91 24.48
C PHE A 54 31.58 15.52 23.35
N ILE A 55 32.45 14.53 23.56
CA ILE A 55 33.42 14.05 22.55
C ILE A 55 32.91 12.75 21.91
N ASP A 56 32.45 11.82 22.75
CA ASP A 56 31.88 10.54 22.32
C ASP A 56 30.35 10.70 22.19
N SER A 57 29.81 10.20 21.08
CA SER A 57 28.37 10.11 20.82
C SER A 57 27.98 8.67 20.53
N ILE A 58 26.81 8.24 21.00
CA ILE A 58 26.25 6.92 20.64
C ILE A 58 25.44 7.12 19.38
N ARG A 59 25.86 6.50 18.28
CA ARG A 59 25.16 6.57 16.99
C ARG A 59 23.90 5.72 17.02
N ASN A 60 24.06 4.40 17.20
CA ASN A 60 22.97 3.44 17.21
C ASN A 60 23.10 2.50 18.41
N ARG A 61 21.95 2.12 18.98
CA ARG A 61 21.80 0.98 19.89
C ARG A 61 21.15 -0.15 19.11
N ILE A 62 21.82 -1.29 19.04
CA ILE A 62 21.39 -2.45 18.27
C ILE A 62 21.03 -3.56 19.23
N ASP A 63 19.85 -4.13 19.03
CA ASP A 63 19.38 -5.32 19.74
C ASP A 63 20.01 -6.56 19.10
N LEU A 64 20.72 -7.34 19.92
CA LEU A 64 21.43 -8.55 19.50
C LEU A 64 20.58 -9.81 19.61
N ARG A 65 19.34 -9.71 20.13
CA ARG A 65 18.42 -10.84 20.22
C ARG A 65 17.97 -11.29 18.84
N GLU A 66 17.48 -12.51 18.77
CA GLU A 66 16.79 -13.01 17.58
C GLU A 66 15.53 -12.19 17.32
N GLN A 67 15.39 -11.76 16.08
CA GLN A 67 14.28 -10.95 15.59
C GLN A 67 13.57 -11.65 14.45
N VAL A 68 12.26 -11.41 14.38
CA VAL A 68 11.38 -11.99 13.39
C VAL A 68 11.06 -10.93 12.34
N LEU A 69 11.44 -11.20 11.09
CA LEU A 69 11.11 -10.36 9.95
C LEU A 69 10.01 -11.04 9.13
N LEU A 70 8.85 -10.39 9.07
CA LEU A 70 7.70 -10.80 8.28
C LEU A 70 7.85 -10.23 6.86
N PHE A 71 7.78 -11.10 5.86
CA PHE A 71 7.83 -10.68 4.46
C PHE A 71 6.43 -10.62 3.87
N PRO A 72 6.12 -9.61 3.04
CA PRO A 72 4.89 -9.60 2.28
C PRO A 72 4.90 -10.78 1.27
N PRO A 73 3.72 -11.36 0.96
CA PRO A 73 3.60 -12.46 0.01
C PRO A 73 4.30 -12.13 -1.31
N GLN A 74 5.24 -13.00 -1.73
CA GLN A 74 5.97 -12.82 -2.97
C GLN A 74 5.40 -13.73 -4.06
N GLN A 75 5.15 -13.14 -5.24
CA GLN A 75 4.74 -13.91 -6.41
C GLN A 75 5.96 -14.45 -7.13
N VAL A 76 6.06 -15.77 -7.27
CA VAL A 76 7.16 -16.42 -7.97
C VAL A 76 6.62 -17.37 -9.02
N THR A 77 7.19 -17.31 -10.22
CA THR A 77 6.86 -18.22 -11.31
C THR A 77 7.72 -19.48 -11.21
N THR A 78 7.06 -20.63 -11.15
CA THR A 78 7.70 -21.95 -11.20
C THR A 78 8.13 -22.29 -12.64
N ARG A 79 8.90 -23.36 -12.80
CA ARG A 79 9.40 -23.82 -14.11
C ARG A 79 8.28 -24.14 -15.11
N ASP A 80 7.15 -24.62 -14.63
CA ASP A 80 5.92 -24.90 -15.39
C ASP A 80 5.06 -23.65 -15.66
N ASN A 81 5.64 -22.46 -15.47
CA ASN A 81 5.02 -21.16 -15.74
C ASN A 81 3.76 -20.90 -14.89
N LEU A 82 3.69 -21.50 -13.69
CA LEU A 82 2.63 -21.26 -12.72
C LEU A 82 3.10 -20.24 -11.68
N VAL A 83 2.22 -19.31 -11.34
CA VAL A 83 2.51 -18.27 -10.35
C VAL A 83 2.09 -18.76 -8.99
N VAL A 84 3.00 -18.78 -8.01
CA VAL A 84 2.75 -19.19 -6.63
C VAL A 84 3.01 -18.00 -5.71
N ASN A 85 2.08 -17.77 -4.78
CA ASN A 85 2.25 -16.80 -3.71
C ASN A 85 2.93 -17.47 -2.52
N ILE A 86 4.02 -16.85 -2.04
CA ILE A 86 4.86 -17.45 -1.00
C ILE A 86 4.98 -16.49 0.16
N ASP A 87 4.46 -16.93 1.29
CA ASP A 87 4.60 -16.27 2.57
C ASP A 87 5.76 -16.86 3.35
N MET A 88 6.63 -16.00 3.86
CA MET A 88 7.76 -16.46 4.65
C MET A 88 8.07 -15.55 5.84
N VAL A 89 8.80 -16.14 6.78
CA VAL A 89 9.32 -15.48 7.97
C VAL A 89 10.79 -15.80 8.10
N ILE A 90 11.60 -14.78 8.35
CA ILE A 90 13.04 -14.93 8.54
C ILE A 90 13.39 -14.56 9.97
N TYR A 91 14.09 -15.48 10.64
CA TYR A 91 14.64 -15.29 11.97
C TYR A 91 16.11 -14.92 11.80
N TYR A 92 16.48 -13.72 12.24
CA TYR A 92 17.84 -13.22 12.12
C TYR A 92 18.31 -12.61 13.44
N GLN A 93 19.61 -12.54 13.62
CA GLN A 93 20.23 -11.88 14.77
C GLN A 93 21.44 -11.06 14.30
N VAL A 94 21.66 -9.92 14.93
CA VAL A 94 22.87 -9.13 14.69
C VAL A 94 24.00 -9.70 15.54
N THR A 95 25.05 -10.20 14.90
CA THR A 95 26.25 -10.73 15.56
C THR A 95 27.34 -9.66 15.72
N ASP A 96 27.41 -8.70 14.79
CA ASP A 96 28.35 -7.57 14.85
C ASP A 96 27.61 -6.25 14.58
N ALA A 97 27.42 -5.48 15.65
CA ALA A 97 26.76 -4.18 15.63
C ALA A 97 27.50 -3.13 14.80
N ARG A 98 28.84 -3.20 14.72
CA ARG A 98 29.63 -2.27 13.90
C ARG A 98 29.36 -2.55 12.43
N ALA A 99 29.50 -3.80 12.00
CA ALA A 99 29.28 -4.18 10.62
C ALA A 99 27.85 -3.84 10.18
N ALA A 100 26.86 -4.10 11.02
CA ALA A 100 25.45 -3.77 10.75
C ALA A 100 25.18 -2.26 10.62
N THR A 101 26.05 -1.40 11.15
CA THR A 101 25.92 0.07 11.10
C THR A 101 26.65 0.70 9.91
N TYR A 102 27.80 0.13 9.50
CA TYR A 102 28.68 0.76 8.51
C TYR A 102 28.82 0.00 7.19
N GLU A 103 28.60 -1.31 7.17
CA GLU A 103 28.74 -2.13 5.95
C GLU A 103 27.44 -2.16 5.12
N VAL A 104 26.32 -1.68 5.69
CA VAL A 104 25.01 -1.63 5.03
C VAL A 104 24.14 -0.50 5.59
N THR A 105 23.43 0.22 4.71
CA THR A 105 22.54 1.35 5.07
C THR A 105 21.32 0.89 5.87
N SER A 106 20.66 -0.16 5.38
CA SER A 106 19.51 -0.80 6.02
C SER A 106 19.62 -2.31 5.77
N TYR A 107 20.01 -3.05 6.79
CA TYR A 107 20.14 -4.50 6.63
C TYR A 107 18.80 -5.21 6.47
N ILE A 108 17.72 -4.65 6.99
CA ILE A 108 16.37 -5.19 6.85
C ILE A 108 15.96 -5.20 5.37
N GLU A 109 16.09 -4.04 4.71
CA GLU A 109 15.83 -3.91 3.28
C GLU A 109 16.78 -4.78 2.45
N ALA A 110 18.05 -4.87 2.85
CA ALA A 110 19.02 -5.67 2.12
C ALA A 110 18.73 -7.18 2.20
N ILE A 111 18.30 -7.68 3.37
CA ILE A 111 17.81 -9.06 3.53
C ILE A 111 16.58 -9.29 2.66
N GLU A 112 15.65 -8.34 2.60
CA GLU A 112 14.45 -8.42 1.76
C GLU A 112 14.80 -8.55 0.27
N GLN A 113 15.64 -7.67 -0.25
CA GLN A 113 16.02 -7.69 -1.67
C GLN A 113 16.78 -8.97 -2.05
N LEU A 114 17.67 -9.45 -1.17
CA LEU A 114 18.34 -10.73 -1.36
C LEU A 114 17.33 -11.88 -1.36
N THR A 115 16.38 -11.87 -0.43
CA THR A 115 15.36 -12.91 -0.30
C THR A 115 14.53 -13.01 -1.57
N VAL A 116 14.01 -11.90 -2.10
CA VAL A 116 13.21 -11.87 -3.35
C VAL A 116 14.01 -12.46 -4.52
N THR A 117 15.26 -12.02 -4.67
CA THR A 117 16.11 -12.48 -5.78
C THR A 117 16.44 -13.97 -5.67
N LYS A 118 16.75 -14.46 -4.46
CA LYS A 118 17.13 -15.85 -4.24
C LYS A 118 15.94 -16.80 -4.29
N LEU A 119 14.80 -16.39 -3.73
CA LEU A 119 13.54 -17.13 -3.81
C LEU A 119 13.14 -17.36 -5.26
N ARG A 120 13.18 -16.30 -6.09
CA ARG A 120 12.87 -16.40 -7.53
C ARG A 120 13.79 -17.39 -8.25
N ASN A 121 15.08 -17.39 -7.95
CA ASN A 121 16.03 -18.30 -8.59
C ASN A 121 15.83 -19.76 -8.16
N ILE A 122 15.55 -20.01 -6.87
CA ILE A 122 15.34 -21.36 -6.35
C ILE A 122 14.06 -21.97 -6.95
N ILE A 123 12.97 -21.21 -6.94
CA ILE A 123 11.65 -21.71 -7.35
C ILE A 123 11.46 -21.69 -8.86
N GLY A 124 12.07 -20.73 -9.57
CA GLY A 124 12.09 -20.74 -11.03
C GLY A 124 12.76 -21.98 -11.63
N GLY A 125 13.58 -22.70 -10.85
CA GLY A 125 14.17 -23.98 -11.24
C GLY A 125 13.33 -25.22 -10.92
N MET A 126 12.22 -25.08 -10.19
CA MET A 126 11.39 -26.18 -9.70
C MET A 126 9.99 -26.14 -10.33
N ASP A 127 9.41 -27.31 -10.57
CA ASP A 127 7.99 -27.42 -10.96
C ASP A 127 7.09 -27.16 -9.73
N LEU A 128 5.82 -26.80 -9.95
CA LEU A 128 4.88 -26.50 -8.87
C LEU A 128 4.77 -27.63 -7.83
N GLU A 129 4.63 -28.87 -8.28
CA GLU A 129 4.47 -30.04 -7.40
C GLU A 129 5.66 -30.18 -6.45
N ARG A 130 6.88 -30.09 -6.99
CA ARG A 130 8.12 -30.16 -6.20
C ARG A 130 8.22 -28.99 -5.24
N SER A 131 7.84 -27.79 -5.66
CA SER A 131 7.85 -26.59 -4.81
C SER A 131 6.94 -26.76 -3.58
N LEU A 132 5.76 -27.37 -3.76
CA LEU A 132 4.79 -27.62 -2.70
C LEU A 132 5.22 -28.74 -1.73
N THR A 133 5.93 -29.75 -2.22
CA THR A 133 6.39 -30.89 -1.39
C THR A 133 7.74 -30.65 -0.71
N SER A 134 8.59 -29.79 -1.26
CA SER A 134 9.97 -29.55 -0.81
C SER A 134 10.12 -28.26 0.00
N ARG A 135 9.15 -27.91 0.87
CA ARG A 135 9.20 -26.69 1.69
C ARG A 135 10.47 -26.62 2.55
N ASP A 136 10.82 -27.71 3.22
CA ASP A 136 12.02 -27.75 4.08
C ASP A 136 13.32 -27.60 3.29
N GLU A 137 13.37 -28.14 2.07
CA GLU A 137 14.52 -28.02 1.16
C GLU A 137 14.71 -26.56 0.72
N ILE A 138 13.60 -25.87 0.37
CA ILE A 138 13.62 -24.46 -0.02
C ILE A 138 14.01 -23.57 1.17
N SER A 139 13.44 -23.81 2.35
CA SER A 139 13.80 -23.11 3.59
C SER A 139 15.28 -23.25 3.92
N ALA A 140 15.83 -24.47 3.85
CA ALA A 140 17.25 -24.72 4.12
C ALA A 140 18.16 -24.05 3.08
N ALA A 141 17.83 -24.16 1.79
CA ALA A 141 18.58 -23.52 0.71
C ALA A 141 18.58 -21.98 0.85
N LEU A 142 17.42 -21.38 1.13
CA LEU A 142 17.31 -19.94 1.31
C LEU A 142 18.06 -19.47 2.55
N CYS A 143 17.95 -20.20 3.67
CA CYS A 143 18.70 -19.90 4.90
C CYS A 143 20.21 -19.89 4.65
N GLY A 144 20.76 -20.91 3.98
CA GLY A 144 22.20 -20.99 3.72
C GLY A 144 22.71 -19.87 2.80
N VAL A 145 21.95 -19.52 1.76
CA VAL A 145 22.34 -18.44 0.84
C VAL A 145 22.22 -17.07 1.50
N LEU A 146 21.18 -16.84 2.30
CA LEU A 146 21.00 -15.58 3.01
C LEU A 146 22.05 -15.40 4.08
N ASP A 147 22.31 -16.40 4.92
CA ASP A 147 23.31 -16.33 5.99
C ASP A 147 24.72 -16.01 5.43
N ALA A 148 25.12 -16.69 4.34
CA ALA A 148 26.38 -16.43 3.67
C ALA A 148 26.47 -15.00 3.11
N ALA A 149 25.36 -14.48 2.57
CA ALA A 149 25.32 -13.14 1.99
C ALA A 149 25.25 -12.03 3.06
N THR A 150 24.59 -12.27 4.19
CA THR A 150 24.37 -11.30 5.27
C THR A 150 25.50 -11.30 6.30
N GLY A 151 26.32 -12.35 6.34
CA GLY A 151 27.44 -12.45 7.27
C GLY A 151 28.43 -11.28 7.19
N LYS A 152 28.65 -10.72 5.98
CA LYS A 152 29.48 -9.52 5.77
C LYS A 152 28.92 -8.25 6.44
N TRP A 153 27.63 -8.23 6.73
CA TRP A 153 26.95 -7.15 7.45
C TRP A 153 26.87 -7.40 8.95
N GLY A 154 27.51 -8.46 9.45
CA GLY A 154 27.41 -8.84 10.86
C GLY A 154 26.05 -9.39 11.25
N ILE A 155 25.35 -10.04 10.31
CA ILE A 155 24.01 -10.57 10.52
C ILE A 155 23.99 -12.05 10.20
N ARG A 156 23.46 -12.82 11.15
CA ARG A 156 23.25 -14.24 11.01
C ARG A 156 21.77 -14.52 10.78
N VAL A 157 21.48 -15.30 9.75
CA VAL A 157 20.12 -15.81 9.49
C VAL A 157 20.04 -17.20 10.11
N ASN A 158 19.25 -17.32 11.17
CA ASN A 158 19.14 -18.57 11.95
C ASN A 158 18.17 -19.55 11.30
N ARG A 159 17.06 -19.04 10.75
CA ARG A 159 16.01 -19.87 10.15
C ARG A 159 15.16 -19.10 9.16
N VAL A 160 14.67 -19.80 8.15
CA VAL A 160 13.65 -19.34 7.21
C VAL A 160 12.47 -20.30 7.29
N GLU A 161 11.28 -19.79 7.57
CA GLU A 161 10.03 -20.57 7.60
C GLU A 161 9.10 -20.13 6.48
N LEU A 162 8.65 -21.08 5.67
CA LEU A 162 7.61 -20.88 4.67
C LEU A 162 6.25 -21.10 5.33
N LYS A 163 5.45 -20.04 5.48
CA LYS A 163 4.11 -20.10 6.08
C LYS A 163 3.10 -20.78 5.17
N GLY A 164 3.16 -20.50 3.86
CA GLY A 164 2.22 -21.01 2.89
C GLY A 164 2.71 -20.82 1.46
N MET A 165 2.31 -21.75 0.59
CA MET A 165 2.42 -21.61 -0.85
C MET A 165 1.02 -21.80 -1.41
N GLU A 166 0.41 -20.72 -1.86
CA GLU A 166 -0.95 -20.77 -2.40
C GLU A 166 -0.89 -20.85 -3.92
N PRO A 167 -1.37 -21.95 -4.53
CA PRO A 167 -1.54 -22.02 -5.97
C PRO A 167 -2.67 -21.07 -6.41
N PRO A 168 -2.64 -20.57 -7.65
CA PRO A 168 -3.67 -19.68 -8.16
C PRO A 168 -5.00 -20.44 -8.25
N THR A 169 -6.09 -19.74 -7.93
CA THR A 169 -7.45 -20.29 -7.83
C THR A 169 -7.94 -20.99 -9.11
N SER A 170 -7.36 -20.67 -10.27
CA SER A 170 -7.68 -21.26 -11.57
C SER A 170 -7.32 -22.75 -11.72
N ILE A 171 -6.34 -23.25 -10.97
CA ILE A 171 -5.89 -24.66 -11.08
C ILE A 171 -6.02 -25.36 -9.73
N ARG A 172 -6.58 -24.73 -8.70
CA ARG A 172 -6.65 -25.29 -7.35
C ARG A 172 -7.35 -26.64 -7.33
N GLU A 173 -8.49 -26.77 -8.01
CA GLU A 173 -9.22 -28.04 -8.14
C GLU A 173 -8.45 -29.09 -8.97
N SER A 174 -7.81 -28.67 -10.07
CA SER A 174 -7.04 -29.56 -10.94
C SER A 174 -5.72 -30.04 -10.31
N VAL A 175 -5.04 -29.18 -9.54
CA VAL A 175 -3.86 -29.53 -8.74
C VAL A 175 -4.27 -30.38 -7.55
N GLU A 176 -5.35 -30.05 -6.84
CA GLU A 176 -5.87 -30.87 -5.75
C GLU A 176 -6.27 -32.27 -6.26
N GLN A 177 -6.89 -32.38 -7.43
CA GLN A 177 -7.28 -33.66 -8.01
C GLN A 177 -6.05 -34.49 -8.44
N ARG A 178 -5.03 -33.86 -9.03
CA ARG A 178 -3.73 -34.50 -9.33
C ARG A 178 -2.98 -34.92 -8.07
N MET A 179 -2.98 -34.09 -7.03
CA MET A 179 -2.35 -34.36 -5.73
C MET A 179 -3.07 -35.47 -4.96
N ARG A 180 -4.42 -35.51 -5.01
CA ARG A 180 -5.22 -36.61 -4.47
C ARG A 180 -4.88 -37.90 -5.19
N ALA A 181 -4.85 -37.90 -6.52
CA ALA A 181 -4.47 -39.07 -7.32
C ALA A 181 -3.01 -39.51 -7.07
N TYR A 182 -2.08 -38.58 -6.79
CA TYR A 182 -0.71 -38.90 -6.42
C TYR A 182 -0.59 -39.50 -5.01
N ARG A 183 -1.31 -38.94 -4.02
CA ARG A 183 -1.40 -39.49 -2.66
C ARG A 183 -2.02 -40.89 -2.65
N ASP A 184 -3.02 -41.11 -3.49
CA ASP A 184 -3.69 -42.41 -3.64
C ASP A 184 -2.77 -43.46 -4.27
N LYS A 185 -1.97 -43.06 -5.29
CA LYS A 185 -0.94 -43.92 -5.89
C LYS A 185 0.25 -44.23 -4.97
N ARG A 186 0.50 -43.40 -3.95
CA ARG A 186 1.57 -43.60 -2.96
C ARG A 186 1.09 -44.22 -1.66
N ALA A 187 -0.21 -44.40 -1.46
CA ALA A 187 -0.73 -45.19 -0.36
C ALA A 187 -0.32 -46.66 -0.56
N PRO A 188 0.23 -47.34 0.45
CA PRO A 188 0.57 -48.75 0.33
C PRO A 188 -0.71 -49.55 0.08
N VAL A 189 -0.80 -50.18 -1.10
CA VAL A 189 -1.93 -51.06 -1.46
C VAL A 189 -2.03 -52.17 -0.40
N PRO A 190 -3.13 -52.25 0.37
CA PRO A 190 -3.34 -53.33 1.32
C PRO A 190 -3.39 -54.66 0.58
N GLU A 191 -2.63 -55.64 1.04
CA GLU A 191 -2.45 -56.95 0.40
C GLU A 191 -3.77 -57.73 0.18
N ALA A 192 -4.85 -57.30 0.83
CA ALA A 192 -6.18 -57.88 0.76
C ALA A 192 -6.96 -57.57 -0.53
N GLU A 193 -6.57 -56.55 -1.31
CA GLU A 193 -7.38 -56.06 -2.44
C GLU A 193 -6.98 -56.66 -3.81
N ARG A 194 -5.92 -57.48 -3.87
CA ARG A 194 -5.47 -58.14 -5.12
C ARG A 194 -6.36 -59.29 -5.62
N VAL A 195 -7.47 -59.62 -4.94
CA VAL A 195 -8.19 -60.90 -5.20
C VAL A 195 -9.67 -60.75 -5.58
N ARG A 196 -10.24 -59.54 -5.68
CA ARG A 196 -11.66 -59.42 -6.05
C ARG A 196 -11.94 -58.27 -7.03
N GLU A 197 -11.72 -58.54 -8.31
CA GLU A 197 -12.69 -58.07 -9.31
C GLU A 197 -13.78 -59.14 -9.41
N PRO A 198 -15.07 -58.74 -9.34
CA PRO A 198 -15.83 -58.73 -10.60
C PRO A 198 -16.88 -57.60 -10.72
N GLU A 199 -16.99 -57.07 -11.94
CA GLU A 199 -18.23 -56.96 -12.73
C GLU A 199 -19.51 -56.42 -12.04
N ALA A 200 -19.68 -55.08 -11.95
CA ALA A 200 -21.00 -54.44 -11.82
C ALA A 200 -20.97 -52.91 -12.12
N LEU A 201 -20.82 -52.52 -13.38
CA LEU A 201 -20.95 -51.12 -13.84
C LEU A 201 -22.15 -50.98 -14.80
N PRO A 202 -23.40 -50.94 -14.30
CA PRO A 202 -24.24 -49.80 -14.67
C PRO A 202 -25.25 -49.31 -13.61
N ALA A 203 -25.66 -50.14 -12.64
CA ALA A 203 -26.80 -49.85 -11.76
C ALA A 203 -26.48 -48.87 -10.60
N GLU A 204 -25.23 -48.80 -10.15
CA GLU A 204 -24.81 -47.85 -9.11
C GLU A 204 -24.61 -46.43 -9.64
N ALA A 205 -24.23 -46.27 -10.90
CA ALA A 205 -24.11 -44.97 -11.55
C ALA A 205 -25.48 -44.29 -11.68
N GLU A 206 -26.53 -45.05 -12.02
CA GLU A 206 -27.91 -44.55 -12.08
C GLU A 206 -28.45 -44.15 -10.69
N LYS A 207 -28.16 -44.95 -9.65
CA LYS A 207 -28.55 -44.59 -8.28
C LYS A 207 -27.86 -43.32 -7.78
N ARG A 208 -26.57 -43.14 -8.09
CA ARG A 208 -25.82 -41.93 -7.71
C ARG A 208 -26.31 -40.69 -8.46
N ALA A 209 -26.63 -40.83 -9.75
CA ALA A 209 -27.20 -39.74 -10.55
C ALA A 209 -28.58 -39.29 -10.06
N ALA A 210 -29.42 -40.23 -9.58
CA ALA A 210 -30.73 -39.91 -9.01
C ALA A 210 -30.61 -39.22 -7.63
N LEU A 211 -29.62 -39.60 -6.81
CA LEU A 211 -29.39 -38.98 -5.50
C LEU A 211 -28.93 -37.52 -5.61
N ILE A 212 -27.95 -37.26 -6.50
CA ILE A 212 -27.42 -35.92 -6.73
C ILE A 212 -28.51 -34.97 -7.23
N ARG A 213 -29.39 -35.46 -8.11
CA ARG A 213 -30.50 -34.65 -8.64
C ARG A 213 -31.52 -34.29 -7.55
N ALA A 214 -31.85 -35.23 -6.67
CA ALA A 214 -32.73 -34.99 -5.53
C ALA A 214 -32.12 -34.05 -4.47
N GLU A 215 -30.78 -34.08 -4.32
CA GLU A 215 -30.05 -33.19 -3.41
C GLU A 215 -29.95 -31.77 -3.97
N THR A 216 -29.71 -31.64 -5.27
CA THR A 216 -29.67 -30.35 -5.97
C THR A 216 -31.04 -29.65 -5.91
N GLU A 217 -32.14 -30.40 -6.10
CA GLU A 217 -33.50 -29.87 -5.98
C GLU A 217 -33.84 -29.41 -4.56
N ARG A 218 -33.32 -30.10 -3.53
CA ARG A 218 -33.48 -29.69 -2.12
C ARG A 218 -32.67 -28.45 -1.78
N GLU A 219 -31.46 -28.34 -2.31
CA GLU A 219 -30.56 -27.21 -2.06
C GLU A 219 -31.06 -25.92 -2.73
N VAL A 220 -31.58 -26.04 -3.96
CA VAL A 220 -32.27 -24.94 -4.66
C VAL A 220 -33.54 -24.50 -3.91
N ALA A 221 -34.32 -25.44 -3.36
CA ALA A 221 -35.49 -25.10 -2.55
C ALA A 221 -35.12 -24.44 -1.20
N ALA A 222 -34.01 -24.85 -0.58
CA ALA A 222 -33.52 -24.26 0.67
C ALA A 222 -33.03 -22.81 0.46
N ILE A 223 -32.29 -22.55 -0.61
CA ILE A 223 -31.79 -21.20 -0.97
C ILE A 223 -32.94 -20.22 -1.24
N MET A 224 -34.02 -20.69 -1.88
CA MET A 224 -35.20 -19.85 -2.15
C MET A 224 -36.02 -19.54 -0.89
N SER A 225 -35.88 -20.32 0.18
CA SER A 225 -36.58 -20.12 1.46
C SER A 225 -35.76 -19.36 2.51
N GLY A 226 -34.42 -19.31 2.39
CA GLY A 226 -33.52 -18.70 3.39
C GLY A 226 -33.20 -17.20 3.20
N GLY A 227 -33.72 -16.56 2.15
CA GLY A 227 -33.34 -15.21 1.72
C GLY A 227 -33.79 -14.02 2.58
N LYS A 228 -34.14 -14.20 3.87
CA LYS A 228 -34.65 -13.08 4.70
C LYS A 228 -34.03 -12.86 6.09
N GLU A 229 -33.05 -13.62 6.55
CA GLU A 229 -32.59 -13.48 7.95
C GLU A 229 -31.07 -13.41 8.21
N ALA A 230 -30.20 -13.45 7.21
CA ALA A 230 -28.74 -13.40 7.40
C ALA A 230 -28.11 -12.00 7.27
N ALA A 231 -28.82 -10.95 7.69
CA ALA A 231 -28.30 -9.58 7.78
C ALA A 231 -28.55 -9.00 9.16
N ARG A 232 -28.09 -9.68 10.22
CA ARG A 232 -27.98 -9.16 11.57
C ARG A 232 -26.98 -10.04 12.33
N THR A 233 -26.09 -9.40 13.08
CA THR A 233 -25.08 -9.96 13.99
C THR A 233 -23.79 -10.51 13.38
N ALA A 234 -22.83 -9.60 13.12
CA ALA A 234 -21.42 -9.85 13.42
C ALA A 234 -20.98 -8.84 14.51
N PRO A 235 -20.22 -9.25 15.54
CA PRO A 235 -19.99 -8.42 16.73
C PRO A 235 -18.99 -7.30 16.46
N LEU A 236 -19.39 -6.06 16.77
CA LEU A 236 -18.52 -4.91 16.92
C LEU A 236 -17.60 -5.15 18.14
N SER A 237 -16.31 -5.35 17.89
CA SER A 237 -15.28 -5.24 18.92
C SER A 237 -14.71 -3.83 18.89
N HIS A 238 -14.60 -3.23 20.08
CA HIS A 238 -14.32 -1.82 20.35
C HIS A 238 -13.03 -1.25 19.71
N PRO A 239 -12.98 0.09 19.52
CA PRO A 239 -12.08 0.74 18.58
C PRO A 239 -10.70 0.96 19.18
N HIS A 240 -9.65 0.55 18.46
CA HIS A 240 -8.36 1.17 18.65
C HIS A 240 -8.38 2.54 17.94
N THR A 241 -8.52 3.59 18.74
CA THR A 241 -8.25 4.99 18.40
C THR A 241 -6.77 5.19 18.12
N ASP A 242 -6.31 4.70 16.97
CA ASP A 242 -5.10 5.20 16.31
C ASP A 242 -5.50 5.54 14.87
N PHE A 243 -6.21 6.66 14.73
CA PHE A 243 -6.20 7.38 13.47
C PHE A 243 -4.86 8.11 13.41
N PRO A 244 -3.91 7.75 12.51
CA PRO A 244 -2.98 8.75 12.08
C PRO A 244 -3.84 9.81 11.39
N LEU A 245 -4.13 10.91 12.08
CA LEU A 245 -4.29 12.19 11.42
C LEU A 245 -3.10 12.23 10.46
N ALA A 246 -3.33 12.27 9.15
CA ALA A 246 -2.28 12.18 8.13
C ALA A 246 -1.41 13.45 8.09
N ARG A 247 -1.00 13.94 9.26
CA ARG A 247 -0.20 15.12 9.53
C ARG A 247 1.00 14.63 10.32
N GLN A 248 2.04 14.20 9.60
CA GLN A 248 3.31 13.87 10.24
C GLN A 248 4.03 15.17 10.60
N PRO A 249 4.77 15.24 11.72
CA PRO A 249 5.60 16.39 12.01
C PRO A 249 6.61 16.60 10.86
N LEU A 250 6.95 17.87 10.62
CA LEU A 250 8.04 18.22 9.70
C LEU A 250 9.35 17.61 10.20
N ARG A 251 10.11 17.00 9.29
CA ARG A 251 11.40 16.39 9.59
C ARG A 251 12.52 17.42 9.56
N GLU A 252 13.66 17.05 10.13
CA GLU A 252 14.90 17.83 9.99
C GLU A 252 15.31 17.86 8.50
N GLY A 253 15.38 19.05 7.91
CA GLY A 253 15.61 19.25 6.47
C GLY A 253 14.37 19.63 5.65
N ASP A 254 13.16 19.48 6.19
CA ASP A 254 11.95 19.95 5.51
C ASP A 254 11.88 21.49 5.54
N PRO A 255 11.43 22.14 4.44
CA PRO A 255 11.25 23.58 4.43
C PRO A 255 10.22 23.99 5.48
N ARG A 256 10.50 25.07 6.20
CA ARG A 256 9.52 25.70 7.11
C ARG A 256 8.60 26.68 6.39
N ARG A 257 9.01 27.14 5.21
CA ARG A 257 8.27 28.06 4.37
C ARG A 257 8.55 27.79 2.89
N ILE A 258 7.54 27.94 2.06
CA ILE A 258 7.65 27.99 0.60
C ILE A 258 6.96 29.26 0.15
N ASP A 259 7.71 30.16 -0.48
CA ASP A 259 7.25 31.53 -0.78
C ASP A 259 6.60 32.16 0.48
N ARG A 260 5.31 32.50 0.41
CA ARG A 260 4.53 33.10 1.49
C ARG A 260 3.83 32.10 2.41
N TYR A 261 3.90 30.81 2.10
CA TYR A 261 3.17 29.75 2.81
C TYR A 261 4.02 29.14 3.93
N ARG A 262 3.52 29.19 5.16
CA ARG A 262 4.17 28.60 6.34
C ARG A 262 3.79 27.14 6.45
N LEU A 263 4.77 26.23 6.45
CA LEU A 263 4.55 24.79 6.51
C LEU A 263 4.47 24.32 7.97
N THR A 264 3.57 23.38 8.24
CA THR A 264 3.25 22.94 9.62
C THR A 264 3.32 21.43 9.81
N ALA A 265 2.99 20.65 8.78
CA ALA A 265 3.06 19.19 8.81
C ALA A 265 3.34 18.63 7.41
N ARG A 266 3.75 17.37 7.33
CA ARG A 266 3.78 16.59 6.09
C ARG A 266 2.45 15.84 5.94
N LEU A 267 1.88 15.91 4.75
CA LEU A 267 0.68 15.15 4.38
C LEU A 267 1.04 13.85 3.65
N GLY A 268 2.15 13.84 2.90
CA GLY A 268 2.61 12.64 2.20
C GLY A 268 3.88 12.89 1.38
N GLN A 269 4.51 11.80 0.92
CA GLN A 269 5.65 11.84 0.02
C GLN A 269 5.45 10.80 -1.09
N GLY A 270 5.70 11.20 -2.33
CA GLY A 270 5.62 10.32 -3.50
C GLY A 270 6.72 10.60 -4.50
N GLY A 271 6.75 9.85 -5.61
CA GLY A 271 7.82 9.93 -6.61
C GLY A 271 7.96 11.28 -7.33
N MET A 272 7.03 12.22 -7.14
CA MET A 272 7.15 13.59 -7.67
C MET A 272 7.66 14.61 -6.64
N GLY A 273 7.60 14.28 -5.35
CA GLY A 273 7.92 15.24 -4.29
C GLY A 273 7.14 15.00 -3.00
N THR A 274 7.16 16.02 -2.13
CA THR A 274 6.54 15.98 -0.80
C THR A 274 5.39 16.97 -0.73
N VAL A 275 4.27 16.55 -0.14
CA VAL A 275 3.10 17.39 0.10
C VAL A 275 3.06 17.77 1.58
N TYR A 276 2.94 19.07 1.84
CA TYR A 276 2.93 19.66 3.17
C TYR A 276 1.59 20.34 3.45
N LEU A 277 1.16 20.31 4.70
CA LEU A 277 0.11 21.18 5.21
C LEU A 277 0.73 22.54 5.50
N GLY A 278 0.17 23.59 4.90
CA GLY A 278 0.62 24.96 5.08
C GLY A 278 -0.51 25.92 5.42
N HIS A 279 -0.10 27.12 5.83
CA HIS A 279 -0.97 28.27 6.03
C HIS A 279 -0.59 29.36 5.05
N SER A 280 -1.58 29.94 4.38
CA SER A 280 -1.43 31.18 3.64
C SER A 280 -1.21 32.37 4.59
N PRO A 281 -0.82 33.56 4.09
CA PRO A 281 -0.71 34.76 4.93
C PRO A 281 -2.03 35.16 5.61
N GLY A 282 -3.17 34.79 5.03
CA GLY A 282 -4.50 34.98 5.64
C GLY A 282 -4.93 33.81 6.52
N GLU A 283 -4.00 32.96 6.97
CA GLU A 283 -4.22 31.80 7.85
C GLU A 283 -5.18 30.72 7.30
N ARG A 284 -5.47 30.74 5.98
CA ARG A 284 -6.18 29.65 5.31
C ARG A 284 -5.27 28.43 5.15
N LEU A 285 -5.79 27.24 5.46
CA LEU A 285 -5.11 25.96 5.24
C LEU A 285 -4.97 25.68 3.75
N VAL A 286 -3.78 25.18 3.37
CA VAL A 286 -3.45 24.81 2.00
C VAL A 286 -2.58 23.56 1.96
N ALA A 287 -2.64 22.81 0.87
CA ALA A 287 -1.73 21.72 0.58
C ALA A 287 -0.63 22.21 -0.38
N VAL A 288 0.61 22.20 0.07
CA VAL A 288 1.79 22.68 -0.67
C VAL A 288 2.61 21.48 -1.15
N LYS A 289 2.58 21.22 -2.45
CA LYS A 289 3.36 20.17 -3.10
C LYS A 289 4.67 20.74 -3.61
N VAL A 290 5.77 20.23 -3.06
CA VAL A 290 7.14 20.64 -3.40
C VAL A 290 7.79 19.54 -4.23
N ILE A 291 8.21 19.87 -5.44
CA ILE A 291 8.79 18.92 -6.38
C ILE A 291 10.23 18.57 -5.96
N GLN A 292 10.59 17.28 -6.03
CA GLN A 292 11.94 16.84 -5.70
C GLN A 292 12.99 17.35 -6.71
N ARG A 293 14.23 17.57 -6.23
CA ARG A 293 15.28 18.27 -6.98
C ARG A 293 15.64 17.57 -8.30
N GLU A 294 15.59 16.25 -8.33
CA GLU A 294 15.97 15.42 -9.47
C GLU A 294 15.03 15.62 -10.66
N LEU A 295 13.73 15.76 -10.41
CA LEU A 295 12.73 16.06 -11.45
C LEU A 295 12.78 17.54 -11.85
N ALA A 296 12.99 18.42 -10.87
CA ALA A 296 13.11 19.86 -11.11
C ALA A 296 14.32 20.23 -11.97
N ALA A 297 15.33 19.37 -12.06
CA ALA A 297 16.52 19.56 -12.88
C ALA A 297 16.23 19.37 -14.39
N ASP A 298 15.15 18.69 -14.79
CA ASP A 298 14.79 18.48 -16.19
C ASP A 298 14.01 19.71 -16.75
N PRO A 299 14.58 20.48 -17.70
CA PRO A 299 13.89 21.63 -18.30
C PRO A 299 12.61 21.24 -19.06
N THR A 300 12.53 20.02 -19.60
CA THR A 300 11.34 19.52 -20.29
C THR A 300 10.22 19.20 -19.31
N PHE A 301 10.56 18.69 -18.12
CA PHE A 301 9.62 18.59 -17.02
C PHE A 301 9.10 19.97 -16.61
N ARG A 302 9.98 20.96 -16.37
CA ARG A 302 9.56 22.32 -15.94
C ARG A 302 8.59 23.00 -16.91
N ARG A 303 8.87 22.95 -18.22
CA ARG A 303 7.95 23.51 -19.24
C ARG A 303 6.58 22.83 -19.22
N ARG A 304 6.53 21.51 -19.04
CA ARG A 304 5.26 20.75 -18.96
C ARG A 304 4.53 21.06 -17.66
N PHE A 305 5.23 21.07 -16.54
CA PHE A 305 4.69 21.44 -15.23
C PHE A 305 4.05 22.84 -15.27
N ALA A 306 4.71 23.83 -15.87
CA ALA A 306 4.16 25.17 -16.06
C ALA A 306 2.89 25.19 -16.92
N ARG A 307 2.86 24.39 -18.00
CA ARG A 307 1.69 24.26 -18.88
C ARG A 307 0.51 23.61 -18.15
N GLU A 308 0.77 22.55 -17.39
CA GLU A 308 -0.26 21.82 -16.64
C GLU A 308 -0.81 22.65 -15.49
N ILE A 309 0.03 23.40 -14.76
CA ILE A 309 -0.42 24.40 -13.79
C ILE A 309 -1.40 25.39 -14.42
N SER A 310 -1.07 25.89 -15.61
CA SER A 310 -1.90 26.88 -16.31
C SER A 310 -3.27 26.32 -16.72
N ALA A 311 -3.33 25.03 -17.05
CA ALA A 311 -4.59 24.34 -17.32
C ALA A 311 -5.34 24.05 -16.01
N ALA A 312 -4.66 23.53 -14.99
CA ALA A 312 -5.24 23.12 -13.71
C ALA A 312 -5.86 24.30 -12.95
N ARG A 313 -5.33 25.52 -13.10
CA ARG A 313 -5.95 26.75 -12.56
C ARG A 313 -7.34 27.04 -13.11
N LYS A 314 -7.71 26.48 -14.26
CA LYS A 314 -9.05 26.64 -14.86
C LYS A 314 -10.04 25.61 -14.35
N VAL A 315 -9.56 24.53 -13.75
CA VAL A 315 -10.40 23.49 -13.16
C VAL A 315 -11.00 24.03 -11.88
N GLY A 316 -12.30 24.32 -11.93
CA GLY A 316 -13.13 24.63 -10.78
C GLY A 316 -14.27 23.61 -10.68
N GLY A 317 -14.90 23.52 -9.50
CA GLY A 317 -16.06 22.64 -9.31
C GLY A 317 -16.18 22.14 -7.88
N PHE A 318 -17.35 21.62 -7.54
CA PHE A 318 -17.66 21.10 -6.21
C PHE A 318 -16.96 19.77 -5.87
N HIS A 319 -16.23 19.16 -6.80
CA HIS A 319 -15.63 17.83 -6.61
C HIS A 319 -14.12 17.76 -6.89
N THR A 320 -13.45 18.90 -7.07
CA THR A 320 -11.99 18.99 -7.25
C THR A 320 -11.37 19.91 -6.19
N ALA A 321 -10.09 19.71 -5.87
CA ALA A 321 -9.32 20.69 -5.10
C ALA A 321 -8.79 21.78 -6.05
N SER A 322 -9.15 23.03 -5.78
CA SER A 322 -8.73 24.15 -6.63
C SER A 322 -7.25 24.50 -6.44
N VAL A 323 -6.59 24.81 -7.56
CA VAL A 323 -5.21 25.34 -7.54
C VAL A 323 -5.26 26.79 -7.05
N VAL A 324 -4.61 27.05 -5.92
CA VAL A 324 -4.54 28.38 -5.28
C VAL A 324 -3.39 29.19 -5.85
N ASP A 325 -2.24 28.53 -6.02
CA ASP A 325 -1.01 29.19 -6.44
C ASP A 325 0.01 28.17 -6.95
N ALA A 326 1.01 28.60 -7.70
CA ALA A 326 2.10 27.73 -8.14
C ALA A 326 3.26 28.53 -8.69
N ASP A 327 4.45 27.96 -8.59
CA ASP A 327 5.67 28.48 -9.21
C ASP A 327 6.49 27.32 -9.80
N ALA A 328 6.55 27.28 -11.13
CA ALA A 328 7.33 26.30 -11.89
C ALA A 328 8.82 26.67 -12.00
N ASP A 329 9.15 27.95 -11.82
CA ASP A 329 10.50 28.50 -11.95
C ASP A 329 11.19 28.62 -10.58
N GLY A 330 10.44 28.50 -9.50
CA GLY A 330 10.91 28.37 -8.13
C GLY A 330 11.94 27.26 -7.94
N ASN A 331 12.77 27.37 -6.90
CA ASN A 331 13.79 26.39 -6.58
C ASN A 331 13.65 25.87 -5.13
N PRO A 332 13.06 24.69 -4.92
CA PRO A 332 12.42 23.79 -5.91
C PRO A 332 11.07 24.33 -6.44
N PRO A 333 10.57 23.83 -7.60
CA PRO A 333 9.22 24.11 -8.09
C PRO A 333 8.16 23.65 -7.10
N TRP A 334 7.04 24.36 -7.05
CA TRP A 334 5.96 24.06 -6.11
C TRP A 334 4.57 24.41 -6.63
N LEU A 335 3.57 23.78 -6.05
CA LEU A 335 2.15 23.96 -6.31
C LEU A 335 1.40 24.05 -4.98
N VAL A 336 0.42 24.95 -4.91
CA VAL A 336 -0.48 25.10 -3.77
C VAL A 336 -1.91 24.85 -4.21
N THR A 337 -2.57 23.96 -3.50
CA THR A 337 -3.99 23.65 -3.66
C THR A 337 -4.73 23.92 -2.35
N GLU A 338 -6.05 24.02 -2.44
CA GLU A 338 -6.92 23.99 -1.27
C GLU A 338 -6.65 22.72 -0.45
N TYR A 339 -6.53 22.86 0.88
CA TYR A 339 -6.51 21.70 1.75
C TYR A 339 -7.94 21.22 1.98
N ILE A 340 -8.26 20.01 1.54
CA ILE A 340 -9.54 19.37 1.80
C ILE A 340 -9.45 18.57 3.11
N PRO A 341 -10.20 18.93 4.16
CA PRO A 341 -10.26 18.13 5.37
C PRO A 341 -11.04 16.84 5.11
N GLY A 342 -10.37 15.70 5.33
CA GLY A 342 -10.99 14.38 5.23
C GLY A 342 -9.94 13.27 5.07
N PRO A 343 -10.29 12.01 5.37
CA PRO A 343 -9.44 10.88 5.06
C PRO A 343 -9.45 10.61 3.54
N SER A 344 -8.39 9.96 3.04
CA SER A 344 -8.42 9.43 1.68
C SER A 344 -9.36 8.22 1.60
N LEU A 345 -9.91 7.95 0.42
CA LEU A 345 -10.68 6.74 0.17
C LEU A 345 -9.81 5.50 0.42
N HIS A 346 -8.51 5.55 0.14
CA HIS A 346 -7.58 4.47 0.49
C HIS A 346 -7.54 4.17 1.99
N ASP A 347 -7.43 5.20 2.84
CA ASP A 347 -7.39 5.02 4.30
C ASP A 347 -8.69 4.42 4.83
N VAL A 348 -9.82 4.84 4.23
CA VAL A 348 -11.14 4.33 4.59
C VAL A 348 -11.27 2.87 4.19
N LEU A 349 -10.98 2.52 2.94
CA LEU A 349 -11.12 1.14 2.43
C LEU A 349 -10.17 0.18 3.14
N SER A 350 -8.95 0.61 3.49
CA SER A 350 -7.99 -0.22 4.21
C SER A 350 -8.44 -0.60 5.63
N ARG A 351 -9.37 0.16 6.24
CA ARG A 351 -9.85 -0.04 7.61
C ARG A 351 -11.29 -0.53 7.69
N HIS A 352 -12.16 -0.03 6.80
CA HIS A 352 -13.58 -0.34 6.77
C HIS A 352 -13.94 -1.46 5.79
N GLY A 353 -13.06 -1.75 4.84
CA GLY A 353 -13.39 -2.63 3.71
C GLY A 353 -14.44 -1.99 2.81
N ALA A 354 -15.33 -2.81 2.27
CA ALA A 354 -16.38 -2.39 1.34
C ALA A 354 -17.30 -1.31 1.94
N LEU A 355 -17.68 -0.35 1.11
CA LEU A 355 -18.58 0.74 1.48
C LEU A 355 -20.04 0.37 1.18
N PRO A 356 -21.01 0.96 1.90
CA PRO A 356 -22.42 0.77 1.58
C PRO A 356 -22.76 1.26 0.17
N VAL A 357 -23.75 0.61 -0.44
CA VAL A 357 -24.26 0.90 -1.80
C VAL A 357 -24.45 2.40 -2.05
N ARG A 358 -25.08 3.10 -1.10
CA ARG A 358 -25.32 4.55 -1.20
C ARG A 358 -24.03 5.35 -1.29
N THR A 359 -23.06 5.06 -0.42
CA THR A 359 -21.77 5.74 -0.40
C THR A 359 -21.04 5.52 -1.72
N ILE A 360 -21.07 4.29 -2.26
CA ILE A 360 -20.50 3.99 -3.58
C ILE A 360 -21.20 4.78 -4.69
N GLN A 361 -22.53 4.92 -4.65
CA GLN A 361 -23.28 5.70 -5.62
C GLN A 361 -22.92 7.20 -5.57
N THR A 362 -22.82 7.79 -4.38
CA THR A 362 -22.38 9.18 -4.20
C THR A 362 -20.93 9.37 -4.64
N LEU A 363 -20.05 8.39 -4.37
CA LEU A 363 -18.69 8.36 -4.89
C LEU A 363 -18.68 8.37 -6.42
N ALA A 364 -19.46 7.49 -7.06
CA ALA A 364 -19.52 7.36 -8.50
C ALA A 364 -19.92 8.68 -9.17
N ILE A 365 -20.99 9.32 -8.69
CA ILE A 365 -21.47 10.60 -9.23
C ILE A 365 -20.43 11.71 -9.02
N GLY A 366 -19.94 11.88 -7.78
CA GLY A 366 -19.03 12.98 -7.48
C GLY A 366 -17.65 12.85 -8.15
N ILE A 367 -17.13 11.63 -8.32
CA ILE A 367 -15.88 11.41 -9.08
C ILE A 367 -16.14 11.67 -10.58
N ALA A 368 -17.29 11.25 -11.12
CA ALA A 368 -17.63 11.54 -12.52
C ALA A 368 -17.77 13.06 -12.77
N GLU A 369 -18.43 13.80 -11.89
CA GLU A 369 -18.53 15.27 -11.95
C GLU A 369 -17.13 15.94 -11.85
N ALA A 370 -16.23 15.41 -11.01
CA ALA A 370 -14.85 15.87 -10.95
C ALA A 370 -14.09 15.64 -12.26
N LEU A 371 -14.19 14.43 -12.82
CA LEU A 371 -13.55 14.07 -14.08
C LEU A 371 -14.08 14.91 -15.24
N GLU A 372 -15.39 15.16 -15.29
CA GLU A 372 -16.00 16.04 -16.29
C GLU A 372 -15.36 17.44 -16.27
N GLY A 373 -15.27 18.08 -15.10
CA GLY A 373 -14.66 19.40 -14.96
C GLY A 373 -13.17 19.43 -15.32
N ILE A 374 -12.43 18.36 -15.01
CA ILE A 374 -11.02 18.20 -15.40
C ILE A 374 -10.89 18.05 -16.93
N HIS A 375 -11.72 17.19 -17.54
CA HIS A 375 -11.68 16.87 -18.97
C HIS A 375 -12.11 18.07 -19.84
N GLN A 376 -13.08 18.86 -19.39
CA GLN A 376 -13.49 20.12 -20.05
C GLN A 376 -12.35 21.14 -20.14
N CYS A 377 -11.38 21.08 -19.22
CA CYS A 377 -10.17 21.91 -19.25
C CYS A 377 -9.05 21.32 -20.15
N GLY A 378 -9.30 20.19 -20.82
CA GLY A 378 -8.34 19.49 -21.66
C GLY A 378 -7.29 18.70 -20.88
N ILE A 379 -7.56 18.38 -19.62
CA ILE A 379 -6.64 17.65 -18.73
C ILE A 379 -7.09 16.20 -18.60
N VAL A 380 -6.15 15.27 -18.62
CA VAL A 380 -6.38 13.87 -18.21
C VAL A 380 -5.77 13.72 -16.81
N HIS A 381 -6.48 13.12 -15.87
CA HIS A 381 -5.99 12.93 -14.50
C HIS A 381 -4.78 11.97 -14.47
N ARG A 382 -4.83 10.84 -15.20
CA ARG A 382 -3.76 9.85 -15.42
C ARG A 382 -3.31 9.00 -14.22
N ASP A 383 -3.62 9.43 -13.01
CA ASP A 383 -3.34 8.72 -11.74
C ASP A 383 -4.56 8.67 -10.81
N LEU A 384 -5.76 8.49 -11.35
CA LEU A 384 -6.94 8.35 -10.50
C LEU A 384 -6.85 7.04 -9.71
N LYS A 385 -6.96 7.14 -8.38
CA LYS A 385 -6.85 6.01 -7.45
C LYS A 385 -7.46 6.39 -6.09
N PRO A 386 -7.73 5.44 -5.19
CA PRO A 386 -8.32 5.71 -3.89
C PRO A 386 -7.52 6.71 -3.03
N GLY A 387 -6.19 6.74 -3.15
CA GLY A 387 -5.35 7.70 -2.43
C GLY A 387 -5.48 9.15 -2.92
N ASN A 388 -6.03 9.37 -4.12
CA ASN A 388 -6.23 10.69 -4.73
C ASN A 388 -7.69 11.15 -4.65
N ILE A 389 -8.49 10.48 -3.80
CA ILE A 389 -9.89 10.83 -3.54
C ILE A 389 -10.03 11.08 -2.04
N ILE A 390 -10.38 12.30 -1.65
CA ILE A 390 -10.63 12.67 -0.26
C ILE A 390 -12.13 12.63 0.01
N LEU A 391 -12.53 11.99 1.11
CA LEU A 391 -13.93 11.99 1.54
C LEU A 391 -14.16 13.20 2.44
N SER A 392 -14.96 14.18 1.98
CA SER A 392 -15.31 15.37 2.77
C SER A 392 -16.77 15.31 3.24
N GLY A 393 -17.17 16.17 4.18
CA GLY A 393 -18.56 16.26 4.62
C GLY A 393 -19.55 16.62 3.50
N THR A 394 -19.06 17.24 2.41
CA THR A 394 -19.88 17.69 1.27
C THR A 394 -19.87 16.75 0.07
N GLY A 395 -19.08 15.67 0.11
CA GLY A 395 -18.90 14.76 -1.02
C GLY A 395 -17.43 14.39 -1.27
N PRO A 396 -17.15 13.51 -2.24
CA PRO A 396 -15.79 13.18 -2.64
C PRO A 396 -15.10 14.36 -3.32
N ARG A 397 -13.79 14.48 -3.10
CA ARG A 397 -12.90 15.45 -3.75
C ARG A 397 -11.75 14.73 -4.43
N VAL A 398 -11.61 14.93 -5.74
CA VAL A 398 -10.47 14.44 -6.51
C VAL A 398 -9.32 15.43 -6.42
N ILE A 399 -8.13 14.94 -6.11
CA ILE A 399 -6.90 15.73 -5.93
C ILE A 399 -5.79 15.25 -6.86
N ASP A 400 -4.72 16.05 -7.00
CA ASP A 400 -3.49 15.65 -7.69
C ASP A 400 -3.67 15.26 -9.20
N PHE A 401 -4.64 15.88 -9.88
CA PHE A 401 -4.93 15.61 -11.29
C PHE A 401 -3.90 16.23 -12.24
N GLY A 402 -3.29 15.41 -13.11
CA GLY A 402 -2.63 15.89 -14.33
C GLY A 402 -1.44 16.83 -14.15
N ILE A 403 -0.66 16.68 -13.08
CA ILE A 403 0.53 17.52 -12.80
C ILE A 403 1.81 16.66 -12.88
N ALA A 404 2.06 16.19 -14.10
CA ALA A 404 3.31 15.72 -14.71
C ALA A 404 3.77 14.28 -14.45
N ARG A 405 3.11 13.28 -15.04
CA ARG A 405 3.78 12.00 -15.36
C ARG A 405 4.62 12.14 -16.62
N ALA A 406 5.92 12.28 -16.43
CA ALA A 406 6.92 12.11 -17.46
C ALA A 406 6.84 10.68 -18.01
N LEU A 407 6.52 10.56 -19.31
CA LEU A 407 7.08 9.66 -20.32
C LEU A 407 6.12 9.62 -21.51
N ASP A 408 6.01 10.74 -22.23
CA ASP A 408 5.52 10.70 -23.61
C ASP A 408 6.61 10.00 -24.45
N GLY A 409 6.45 8.69 -24.67
CA GLY A 409 6.86 8.03 -25.90
C GLY A 409 8.20 7.28 -25.99
N THR A 410 9.23 7.51 -25.18
CA THR A 410 10.56 6.88 -25.46
C THR A 410 11.47 6.56 -24.26
N ALA A 411 10.94 6.29 -23.06
CA ALA A 411 11.78 5.77 -21.96
C ALA A 411 11.06 4.75 -21.07
N ILE A 412 10.43 3.77 -21.70
CA ILE A 412 10.07 2.48 -21.07
C ILE A 412 11.35 1.63 -20.81
N THR A 413 12.53 2.05 -21.30
CA THR A 413 13.80 1.31 -21.22
C THR A 413 14.78 1.79 -20.14
N ARG A 414 14.26 2.25 -18.99
CA ARG A 414 14.99 2.17 -17.72
C ARG A 414 14.10 1.41 -16.74
N THR A 415 14.40 0.13 -16.56
CA THR A 415 13.93 -0.72 -15.46
C THR A 415 14.03 0.08 -14.16
N ASP A 416 12.91 0.62 -13.68
CA ASP A 416 12.55 0.76 -12.26
C ASP A 416 11.37 1.68 -11.99
N HIS A 417 10.78 2.42 -12.93
CA HIS A 417 9.68 3.36 -12.62
C HIS A 417 8.49 3.22 -13.58
N VAL A 418 7.69 2.14 -13.43
CA VAL A 418 6.28 2.19 -13.83
C VAL A 418 5.56 3.02 -12.77
N VAL A 419 5.38 4.31 -13.04
CA VAL A 419 4.75 5.23 -12.10
C VAL A 419 3.25 4.95 -12.10
N GLY A 420 2.75 4.31 -11.03
CA GLY A 420 1.35 3.98 -10.79
C GLY A 420 1.22 2.80 -9.82
N THR A 421 0.27 2.85 -8.89
CA THR A 421 -0.13 1.62 -8.18
C THR A 421 -0.78 0.72 -9.23
N ARG A 422 -0.07 -0.34 -9.65
CA ARG A 422 -0.37 -1.13 -10.87
C ARG A 422 -1.84 -1.53 -11.03
N GLY A 423 -2.55 -1.75 -9.92
CA GLY A 423 -3.96 -2.17 -9.90
C GLY A 423 -4.99 -1.16 -10.41
N PHE A 424 -4.63 0.08 -10.76
CA PHE A 424 -5.58 1.06 -11.33
C PHE A 424 -5.21 1.53 -12.75
N LEU A 425 -4.13 1.00 -13.32
CA LEU A 425 -3.65 1.41 -14.64
C LEU A 425 -4.54 0.85 -15.75
N ALA A 426 -4.89 1.70 -16.71
CA ALA A 426 -5.61 1.27 -17.90
C ALA A 426 -4.73 0.44 -18.85
N PRO A 427 -5.30 -0.47 -19.66
CA PRO A 427 -4.56 -1.29 -20.62
C PRO A 427 -3.65 -0.47 -21.55
N GLU A 428 -4.12 0.68 -22.03
CA GLU A 428 -3.33 1.60 -22.87
C GLU A 428 -2.10 2.16 -22.15
N GLN A 429 -2.16 2.37 -20.82
CA GLN A 429 -1.01 2.83 -20.02
C GLN A 429 0.03 1.73 -19.87
N LEU A 430 -0.39 0.46 -19.78
CA LEU A 430 0.49 -0.70 -19.67
C LEU A 430 1.20 -1.03 -20.99
N THR A 431 0.51 -0.82 -22.10
CA THR A 431 1.01 -1.06 -23.47
C THR A 431 1.78 0.13 -24.05
N GLY A 432 1.73 1.30 -23.41
CA GLY A 432 2.34 2.54 -23.91
C GLY A 432 1.56 3.17 -25.07
N ALA A 433 0.31 2.78 -25.28
CA ALA A 433 -0.59 3.40 -26.24
C ALA A 433 -1.00 4.82 -25.79
N PRO A 434 -1.54 5.65 -26.70
CA PRO A 434 -1.91 7.03 -26.38
C PRO A 434 -2.94 7.10 -25.24
N VAL A 435 -2.60 7.87 -24.20
CA VAL A 435 -3.49 8.15 -23.07
C VAL A 435 -4.53 9.19 -23.47
N THR A 436 -5.80 8.91 -23.19
CA THR A 436 -6.95 9.77 -23.50
C THR A 436 -7.79 10.01 -22.26
N PHE A 437 -8.88 10.78 -22.35
CA PHE A 437 -9.84 10.94 -21.27
C PHE A 437 -10.42 9.59 -20.80
N ALA A 438 -10.58 8.62 -21.72
CA ALA A 438 -11.08 7.29 -21.42
C ALA A 438 -10.16 6.47 -20.49
N THR A 439 -8.89 6.86 -20.36
CA THR A 439 -7.97 6.29 -19.37
C THR A 439 -8.45 6.52 -17.94
N ASP A 440 -8.99 7.70 -17.66
CA ASP A 440 -9.48 8.01 -16.31
C ASP A 440 -10.77 7.23 -16.00
N LEU A 441 -11.56 6.89 -17.02
CA LEU A 441 -12.80 6.12 -16.85
C LEU A 441 -12.52 4.65 -16.51
N TYR A 442 -11.45 4.08 -17.05
CA TYR A 442 -10.99 2.77 -16.60
C TYR A 442 -10.58 2.80 -15.12
N ALA A 443 -9.75 3.78 -14.74
CA ALA A 443 -9.34 3.95 -13.35
C ALA A 443 -10.53 4.21 -12.41
N PHE A 444 -11.54 4.95 -12.87
CA PHE A 444 -12.80 5.16 -12.16
C PHE A 444 -13.55 3.84 -11.90
N GLY A 445 -13.66 2.96 -12.91
CA GLY A 445 -14.26 1.64 -12.73
C GLY A 445 -13.52 0.79 -11.69
N MET A 446 -12.18 0.82 -11.71
CA MET A 446 -11.35 0.10 -10.75
C MET A 446 -11.51 0.64 -9.32
N VAL A 447 -11.63 1.96 -9.16
CA VAL A 447 -11.92 2.61 -7.88
C VAL A 447 -13.27 2.16 -7.32
N LEU A 448 -14.31 2.08 -8.15
CA LEU A 448 -15.64 1.65 -7.71
C LEU A 448 -15.69 0.17 -7.34
N CYS A 449 -14.99 -0.69 -8.08
CA CYS A 449 -14.82 -2.10 -7.69
C CYS A 449 -14.16 -2.18 -6.31
N HIS A 450 -13.07 -1.42 -6.11
CA HIS A 450 -12.37 -1.43 -4.82
C HIS A 450 -13.27 -0.96 -3.67
N ALA A 451 -14.07 0.09 -3.91
CA ALA A 451 -15.04 0.58 -2.96
C ALA A 451 -16.13 -0.44 -2.63
N ALA A 452 -16.45 -1.34 -3.55
CA ALA A 452 -17.38 -2.46 -3.34
C ALA A 452 -16.73 -3.69 -2.66
N GLY A 453 -15.42 -3.65 -2.39
CA GLY A 453 -14.72 -4.69 -1.65
C GLY A 453 -13.82 -5.60 -2.49
N ALA A 454 -13.64 -5.32 -3.78
CA ALA A 454 -12.72 -6.07 -4.63
C ALA A 454 -11.84 -5.14 -5.46
N VAL A 455 -10.51 -5.28 -5.37
CA VAL A 455 -9.66 -4.79 -6.45
C VAL A 455 -9.46 -5.97 -7.37
N PRO A 456 -9.74 -5.86 -8.68
CA PRO A 456 -9.15 -6.77 -9.66
C PRO A 456 -7.62 -6.57 -9.62
N ALA A 457 -6.98 -7.19 -8.63
CA ALA A 457 -5.55 -7.34 -8.48
C ALA A 457 -5.22 -8.80 -8.77
N ASP A 458 -3.97 -9.05 -9.17
CA ASP A 458 -3.49 -10.31 -9.74
C ASP A 458 -4.03 -11.56 -9.00
N GLY A 459 -5.10 -12.17 -9.53
CA GLY A 459 -5.74 -13.36 -8.98
C GLY A 459 -7.28 -13.29 -8.85
N GLU A 460 -7.88 -12.10 -8.76
CA GLU A 460 -9.35 -11.93 -8.79
C GLU A 460 -9.84 -11.68 -10.22
N SER A 461 -10.83 -12.46 -10.67
CA SER A 461 -11.48 -12.20 -11.97
C SER A 461 -12.21 -10.86 -11.90
N LEU A 462 -12.08 -10.06 -12.97
CA LEU A 462 -12.88 -8.84 -13.17
C LEU A 462 -14.38 -9.10 -12.94
N ASP A 463 -14.87 -10.27 -13.34
CA ASP A 463 -16.27 -10.69 -13.14
C ASP A 463 -16.65 -10.81 -11.66
N SER A 464 -15.73 -11.30 -10.82
CA SER A 464 -15.94 -11.41 -9.38
C SER A 464 -16.03 -10.03 -8.73
N ALA A 465 -15.16 -9.10 -9.15
CA ALA A 465 -15.18 -7.74 -8.64
C ALA A 465 -16.44 -6.97 -9.09
N LEU A 466 -16.83 -7.13 -10.35
CA LEU A 466 -18.07 -6.58 -10.88
C LEU A 466 -19.31 -7.14 -10.15
N GLY A 467 -19.28 -8.43 -9.76
CA GLY A 467 -20.36 -9.07 -9.01
C GLY A 467 -20.64 -8.49 -7.63
N LEU A 468 -19.67 -7.79 -7.02
CA LEU A 468 -19.86 -7.10 -5.74
C LEU A 468 -20.48 -5.70 -5.88
N LEU A 469 -20.54 -5.16 -7.09
CA LEU A 469 -21.12 -3.84 -7.31
C LEU A 469 -22.64 -3.88 -7.09
N PRO A 470 -23.21 -2.75 -6.62
CA PRO A 470 -24.64 -2.55 -6.70
C PRO A 470 -25.15 -2.81 -8.12
N SER A 471 -26.27 -3.54 -8.26
CA SER A 471 -26.80 -3.99 -9.55
C SER A 471 -27.00 -2.86 -10.58
N HIS A 472 -27.30 -1.65 -10.12
CA HIS A 472 -27.46 -0.48 -10.97
C HIS A 472 -26.14 0.14 -11.45
N LEU A 473 -25.02 -0.12 -10.77
CA LEU A 473 -23.68 0.31 -11.17
C LEU A 473 -22.98 -0.70 -12.09
N TYR A 474 -23.35 -1.98 -12.00
CA TYR A 474 -22.74 -3.06 -12.78
C TYR A 474 -22.58 -2.68 -14.26
N GLY A 475 -23.67 -2.33 -14.94
CA GLY A 475 -23.63 -2.07 -16.39
C GLY A 475 -22.76 -0.88 -16.79
N ILE A 476 -22.75 0.21 -16.00
CA ILE A 476 -21.92 1.37 -16.33
C ILE A 476 -20.43 1.08 -16.02
N VAL A 477 -20.14 0.41 -14.90
CA VAL A 477 -18.76 0.08 -14.51
C VAL A 477 -18.14 -0.96 -15.44
N THR A 478 -18.92 -1.95 -15.92
CA THR A 478 -18.45 -2.89 -16.95
C THR A 478 -18.01 -2.15 -18.22
N ARG A 479 -18.78 -1.15 -18.69
CA ARG A 479 -18.38 -0.34 -19.84
C ARG A 479 -17.14 0.52 -19.56
N CYS A 480 -17.00 1.04 -18.34
CA CYS A 480 -15.79 1.76 -17.93
C CYS A 480 -14.52 0.89 -18.00
N LEU A 481 -14.66 -0.41 -17.72
CA LEU A 481 -13.55 -1.38 -17.67
C LEU A 481 -13.29 -2.08 -19.01
N ASP A 482 -13.87 -1.58 -20.10
CA ASP A 482 -13.62 -2.11 -21.45
C ASP A 482 -12.13 -1.96 -21.84
N HIS A 483 -11.58 -2.99 -22.48
CA HIS A 483 -10.21 -2.96 -22.97
C HIS A 483 -10.01 -1.92 -24.08
N ASP A 484 -11.04 -1.68 -24.91
CA ASP A 484 -11.04 -0.63 -25.92
C ASP A 484 -11.43 0.72 -25.30
N PRO A 485 -10.52 1.71 -25.28
CA PRO A 485 -10.83 3.04 -24.75
C PRO A 485 -12.00 3.74 -25.45
N ALA A 486 -12.27 3.42 -26.73
CA ALA A 486 -13.37 4.04 -27.48
C ALA A 486 -14.75 3.51 -27.06
N SER A 487 -14.80 2.34 -26.42
CA SER A 487 -16.04 1.71 -25.95
C SER A 487 -16.45 2.17 -24.56
N ARG A 488 -15.59 2.93 -23.87
CA ARG A 488 -15.83 3.44 -22.52
C ARG A 488 -16.74 4.68 -22.57
N PRO A 489 -17.63 4.86 -21.58
CA PRO A 489 -18.55 5.99 -21.54
C PRO A 489 -17.80 7.30 -21.24
N THR A 490 -18.43 8.43 -21.48
CA THR A 490 -17.94 9.74 -21.00
C THR A 490 -18.38 10.00 -19.55
N PRO A 491 -17.73 10.92 -18.81
CA PRO A 491 -18.21 11.31 -17.48
C PRO A 491 -19.66 11.80 -17.49
N ALA A 492 -20.06 12.56 -18.52
CA ALA A 492 -21.43 13.05 -18.68
C ALA A 492 -22.45 11.90 -18.79
N GLU A 493 -22.16 10.86 -19.57
CA GLU A 493 -23.01 9.67 -19.70
C GLU A 493 -23.12 8.90 -18.38
N VAL A 494 -22.03 8.82 -17.60
CA VAL A 494 -22.04 8.22 -16.25
C VAL A 494 -22.97 9.02 -15.34
N ILE A 495 -22.86 10.35 -15.32
CA ILE A 495 -23.68 11.22 -14.49
C ILE A 495 -25.16 11.09 -14.86
N GLU A 496 -25.49 11.18 -16.16
CA GLU A 496 -26.85 11.06 -16.67
C GLU A 496 -27.49 9.72 -16.28
N GLN A 497 -26.77 8.62 -16.43
CA GLN A 497 -27.26 7.28 -16.08
C GLN A 497 -27.49 7.10 -14.57
N LEU A 498 -26.79 7.86 -13.71
CA LEU A 498 -26.84 7.72 -12.26
C LEU A 498 -27.70 8.79 -11.55
N ALA A 499 -28.06 9.88 -12.24
CA ALA A 499 -28.73 11.05 -11.65
C ALA A 499 -30.15 10.78 -11.11
N ASP A 500 -30.91 9.87 -11.74
CA ASP A 500 -32.32 9.58 -11.41
C ASP A 500 -32.54 8.91 -10.04
N ARG A 501 -31.47 8.67 -9.25
CA ARG A 501 -31.51 7.81 -8.06
C ARG A 501 -30.97 8.47 -6.78
N ARG A 502 -30.95 9.81 -6.68
CA ARG A 502 -30.52 10.51 -5.45
C ARG A 502 -31.57 10.35 -4.34
N SER A 503 -31.20 9.79 -3.18
CA SER A 503 -32.01 9.88 -1.94
C SER A 503 -31.54 11.07 -1.10
N SER A 504 -32.44 12.01 -0.80
CA SER A 504 -32.08 13.37 -0.35
C SER A 504 -31.90 13.58 1.17
N ASP A 505 -32.20 12.62 2.05
CA ASP A 505 -32.50 13.00 3.45
C ASP A 505 -31.56 12.43 4.55
N GLU A 506 -30.46 11.75 4.19
CA GLU A 506 -29.53 11.16 5.19
C GLU A 506 -28.06 11.40 4.78
N ASP A 507 -27.10 11.19 5.69
CA ASP A 507 -25.67 11.34 5.39
C ASP A 507 -25.19 10.28 4.36
N TRP A 508 -24.33 10.69 3.43
CA TRP A 508 -23.78 9.80 2.40
C TRP A 508 -22.62 8.94 2.93
N LEU A 509 -22.03 9.33 4.05
CA LEU A 509 -20.96 8.61 4.71
C LEU A 509 -21.51 7.63 5.77
N PRO A 510 -20.92 6.43 5.91
CA PRO A 510 -21.19 5.58 7.05
C PRO A 510 -20.83 6.29 8.36
N PRO A 511 -21.53 6.06 9.49
CA PRO A 511 -21.33 6.81 10.73
C PRO A 511 -19.87 6.93 11.20
N LEU A 512 -19.10 5.83 11.08
CA LEU A 512 -17.69 5.83 11.49
C LEU A 512 -16.81 6.67 10.54
N VAL A 513 -17.10 6.63 9.24
CA VAL A 513 -16.41 7.47 8.25
C VAL A 513 -16.80 8.94 8.43
N ARG A 514 -18.05 9.22 8.82
CA ARG A 514 -18.47 10.58 9.18
C ARG A 514 -17.70 11.13 10.37
N THR A 515 -17.57 10.34 11.45
CA THR A 515 -16.76 10.72 12.62
C THR A 515 -15.30 10.99 12.22
N LEU A 516 -14.77 10.18 11.32
CA LEU A 516 -13.44 10.38 10.74
C LEU A 516 -13.29 11.73 10.03
N VAL A 517 -14.27 12.11 9.21
CA VAL A 517 -14.30 13.40 8.54
C VAL A 517 -14.37 14.55 9.56
N ASP A 518 -15.23 14.44 10.56
CA ASP A 518 -15.37 15.45 11.62
C ASP A 518 -14.04 15.70 12.34
N LEU A 519 -13.28 14.64 12.63
CA LEU A 519 -11.94 14.76 13.24
C LEU A 519 -10.94 15.50 12.35
N HIS A 520 -11.07 15.42 11.02
CA HIS A 520 -10.21 16.15 10.08
C HIS A 520 -10.62 17.62 9.93
N GLU A 521 -11.91 17.91 10.10
CA GLU A 521 -12.49 19.26 10.05
C GLU A 521 -12.22 20.06 11.34
N GLN A 522 -11.91 19.39 12.45
CA GLN A 522 -11.50 20.06 13.68
C GLN A 522 -10.19 20.83 13.49
N PRO A 523 -10.13 22.12 13.90
CA PRO A 523 -8.89 22.88 13.90
C PRO A 523 -7.89 22.17 14.81
N ALA A 524 -6.63 22.04 14.35
CA ALA A 524 -5.57 21.52 15.20
C ALA A 524 -5.44 22.45 16.40
N GLU A 525 -5.94 22.03 17.56
CA GLU A 525 -5.72 22.76 18.81
C GLU A 525 -4.22 22.97 18.95
N SER A 526 -3.85 24.23 19.13
CA SER A 526 -2.50 24.68 19.39
C SER A 526 -1.95 23.95 20.60
N ALA A 527 -1.21 22.86 20.36
CA ALA A 527 -0.32 22.26 21.33
C ALA A 527 0.80 23.29 21.61
N GLY A 528 0.54 24.15 22.59
CA GLY A 528 1.50 25.07 23.19
C GLY A 528 2.46 24.35 24.12
#